data_AF-A0A158J062-F1
#
_entry.id   AF-A0A158J062-F1
#
_cell.length_a   1.000
_cell.length_b   1.000
_cell.length_c   1.000
_cell.angle_alpha   90.00
_cell.angle_beta   90.00
_cell.angle_gamma   90.00
#
_symmetry.space_group_name_H-M   'P 1'
#
loop_
_entity.id
_entity.type
_entity.pdbx_description
1 polymer ?
#
loop_
_entity_poly.entity_id
_entity_poly.type
_entity_poly.pdbx_seq_one_letter_code
_entity_poly.pdbx_strand_id
1 'polypeptide(L)'
;MMLLGTMTAEQRVAAFLLNLSTRLKARGYSSAEFVLRMTREEIGSYLGLKLETVSRMFSKLQKAGVVDARSKDIRILDQAGLERV
;
A
#
# COMPACT_ATOMS: atom_id res chain seq x y z
N MET A 1 -6.46 15.65 -5.98
CA MET A 1 -5.74 15.12 -7.16
C MET A 1 -4.24 15.38 -6.93
N MET A 2 -3.51 14.42 -6.34
CA MET A 2 -2.09 14.60 -6.02
C MET A 2 -1.23 14.15 -7.22
N LEU A 3 -0.36 15.04 -7.68
CA LEU A 3 0.59 14.82 -8.76
C LEU A 3 1.65 13.81 -8.32
N LEU A 4 1.75 12.69 -9.05
CA LEU A 4 2.75 11.63 -8.85
C LEU A 4 4.21 12.13 -8.85
N GLY A 5 4.47 13.34 -9.34
CA GLY A 5 5.81 13.95 -9.39
C GLY A 5 6.38 14.42 -8.05
N THR A 6 5.55 14.57 -7.00
CA THR A 6 6.01 15.02 -5.67
C THR A 6 5.90 13.97 -4.58
N MET A 7 5.39 12.77 -4.91
CA MET A 7 5.13 11.74 -3.90
C MET A 7 6.40 10.99 -3.53
N THR A 8 6.67 10.87 -2.23
CA THR A 8 7.74 10.01 -1.71
C THR A 8 7.42 8.53 -2.02
N ALA A 9 8.43 7.66 -1.95
CA ALA A 9 8.21 6.22 -2.15
C ALA A 9 7.16 5.66 -1.16
N GLU A 10 7.13 6.19 0.06
CA GLU A 10 6.17 5.83 1.10
C GLU A 10 4.75 6.21 0.70
N GLN A 11 4.56 7.46 0.27
CA GLN A 11 3.29 7.99 -0.23
C GLN A 11 2.76 7.20 -1.42
N ARG A 12 3.64 6.80 -2.34
CA ARG A 12 3.24 6.01 -3.53
C ARG A 12 2.75 4.62 -3.12
N VAL A 13 3.40 3.98 -2.15
CA VAL A 13 2.97 2.67 -1.62
C VAL A 13 1.66 2.81 -0.82
N ALA A 14 1.53 3.84 0.01
CA ALA A 14 0.29 4.11 0.75
C ALA A 14 -0.89 4.37 -0.20
N ALA A 15 -0.71 5.24 -1.19
CA ALA A 15 -1.71 5.51 -2.21
C ALA A 15 -2.08 4.26 -3.01
N PHE A 16 -1.13 3.38 -3.34
CA PHE A 16 -1.40 2.10 -3.98
C PHE A 16 -2.31 1.21 -3.14
N LEU A 17 -2.02 1.06 -1.84
CA LEU A 17 -2.84 0.27 -0.92
C LEU A 17 -4.25 0.84 -0.77
N LEU A 18 -4.38 2.16 -0.62
CA LEU A 18 -5.68 2.85 -0.54
C LEU A 18 -6.50 2.69 -1.83
N ASN A 19 -5.84 2.77 -2.99
CA ASN A 19 -6.49 2.53 -4.28
C ASN A 19 -7.02 1.09 -4.37
N LEU A 20 -6.25 0.10 -3.92
CA LEU A 20 -6.67 -1.29 -3.94
C LEU A 20 -7.84 -1.54 -2.97
N SER A 21 -7.74 -1.01 -1.75
CA SER A 21 -8.80 -1.03 -0.74
C SER A 21 -10.12 -0.45 -1.28
N THR A 22 -10.05 0.72 -1.92
CA THR A 22 -11.22 1.40 -2.50
C THR A 22 -11.87 0.56 -3.60
N ARG A 23 -11.06 -0.05 -4.49
CA ARG A 23 -11.56 -0.92 -5.57
C ARG A 23 -12.21 -2.20 -5.04
N LEU A 24 -11.68 -2.76 -3.97
CA LEU A 24 -12.27 -3.94 -3.32
C LEU A 24 -13.58 -3.61 -2.62
N LYS A 25 -13.63 -2.48 -1.90
CA LYS A 25 -14.86 -1.95 -1.29
C LYS A 25 -15.98 -1.77 -2.32
N ALA A 26 -15.65 -1.16 -3.46
CA ALA A 26 -16.60 -0.94 -4.55
C ALA A 26 -17.17 -2.25 -5.14
N ARG A 27 -16.47 -3.37 -4.96
CA ARG A 27 -16.91 -4.71 -5.38
C ARG A 27 -17.60 -5.51 -4.25
N GLY A 28 -17.81 -4.90 -3.08
CA GLY A 28 -18.45 -5.55 -1.92
C GLY A 28 -17.50 -6.42 -1.07
N TYR A 29 -16.19 -6.35 -1.31
CA TYR A 29 -15.20 -7.04 -0.47
C TYR A 29 -14.76 -6.18 0.72
N SER A 30 -14.06 -6.81 1.68
CA SER A 30 -13.42 -6.09 2.78
C SER A 30 -12.43 -5.04 2.24
N SER A 31 -12.61 -3.79 2.68
CA SER A 31 -11.68 -2.71 2.38
C SER A 31 -10.46 -2.73 3.31
N ALA A 32 -10.56 -3.42 4.44
CA ALA A 32 -9.53 -3.44 5.47
C ALA A 32 -8.59 -4.65 5.36
N GLU A 33 -8.98 -5.73 4.69
CA GLU A 33 -8.16 -6.93 4.60
C GLU A 33 -8.24 -7.55 3.20
N PHE A 34 -7.09 -7.77 2.59
CA PHE A 34 -7.00 -8.29 1.23
C PHE A 34 -5.66 -8.93 0.90
N VAL A 35 -5.67 -9.82 -0.09
CA VAL A 35 -4.47 -10.48 -0.61
C VAL A 35 -3.92 -9.73 -1.81
N LEU A 36 -2.67 -9.26 -1.70
CA LEU A 36 -1.89 -8.76 -2.83
C LEU A 36 -1.50 -9.93 -3.74
N ARG A 37 -2.09 -9.97 -4.94
CA ARG A 37 -1.72 -10.95 -5.96
C ARG A 37 -0.37 -10.64 -6.60
N MET A 38 0.03 -9.37 -6.60
CA MET A 38 1.30 -8.89 -7.13
C MET A 38 2.46 -9.13 -6.15
N THR A 39 3.61 -9.50 -6.68
CA THR A 39 4.88 -9.56 -5.96
C THR A 39 5.42 -8.15 -5.68
N ARG A 40 6.41 -8.05 -4.78
CA ARG A 40 7.09 -6.77 -4.50
C ARG A 40 7.82 -6.21 -5.72
N GLU A 41 8.30 -7.08 -6.60
CA GLU A 41 8.92 -6.69 -7.87
C GLU A 41 7.91 -6.10 -8.84
N GLU A 42 6.76 -6.74 -9.04
CA GLU A 42 5.67 -6.21 -9.87
C GLU A 42 5.13 -4.88 -9.33
N ILE A 43 4.97 -4.76 -8.00
CA ILE A 43 4.58 -3.49 -7.37
C ILE A 43 5.65 -2.43 -7.60
N GLY A 44 6.93 -2.80 -7.49
CA GLY A 44 8.04 -1.90 -7.78
C GLY A 44 7.99 -1.40 -9.22
N SER A 45 7.85 -2.30 -10.19
CA SER A 45 7.72 -1.96 -11.61
C SER A 45 6.53 -1.02 -11.86
N TYR A 46 5.36 -1.33 -11.30
CA TYR A 46 4.16 -0.50 -11.41
C TYR A 46 4.34 0.91 -10.81
N LEU A 47 5.02 1.00 -9.67
CA LEU A 47 5.28 2.26 -8.99
C LEU A 47 6.59 2.91 -9.45
N GLY A 48 7.34 2.38 -10.42
CA GLY A 48 8.68 2.91 -10.73
C GLY A 48 9.61 3.00 -9.51
N LEU A 49 9.54 2.00 -8.62
CA LEU A 49 10.37 1.83 -7.42
C LEU A 49 11.15 0.52 -7.51
N LYS A 50 12.30 0.43 -6.85
CA LYS A 50 12.98 -0.85 -6.67
C LYS A 50 12.20 -1.73 -5.69
N LEU A 51 12.25 -3.05 -5.87
CA LEU A 51 11.59 -4.02 -4.98
C LEU A 51 12.03 -3.83 -3.51
N GLU A 52 13.31 -3.51 -3.29
CA GLU A 52 13.88 -3.25 -1.96
C GLU A 52 13.24 -2.02 -1.32
N THR A 53 12.98 -0.97 -2.11
CA THR A 53 12.29 0.24 -1.64
C THR A 53 10.85 -0.09 -1.25
N VAL A 54 10.13 -0.84 -2.09
CA VAL A 54 8.77 -1.29 -1.77
C VAL A 54 8.78 -2.08 -0.46
N SER A 55 9.68 -3.06 -0.33
CA SER A 55 9.83 -3.86 0.90
C SER A 55 10.07 -2.99 2.14
N ARG A 56 11.01 -2.03 2.05
CA ARG A 56 11.28 -1.07 3.14
C ARG A 56 10.04 -0.23 3.49
N MET A 57 9.27 0.22 2.50
CA MET A 57 8.05 1.00 2.76
C MET A 57 6.98 0.16 3.46
N PHE A 58 6.77 -1.09 3.06
CA PHE A 58 5.87 -2.00 3.78
C PHE A 58 6.33 -2.22 5.23
N SER A 59 7.63 -2.40 5.48
CA SER A 59 8.15 -2.50 6.86
C SER A 59 7.97 -1.20 7.64
N LYS A 60 8.11 -0.03 7.00
CA LYS A 60 7.92 1.28 7.65
C LYS A 60 6.47 1.49 8.05
N LEU A 61 5.52 1.23 7.15
CA LEU A 61 4.09 1.31 7.43
C LEU A 61 3.67 0.31 8.54
N GLN A 62 4.26 -0.88 8.57
CA GLN A 62 4.04 -1.83 9.67
C GLN A 62 4.57 -1.33 11.01
N LYS A 63 5.78 -0.76 11.04
CA LYS A 63 6.35 -0.16 12.26
C LYS A 63 5.52 1.02 12.76
N ALA A 64 4.88 1.76 11.87
CA ALA A 64 3.95 2.84 12.20
C ALA A 64 2.58 2.35 12.68
N GLY A 65 2.30 1.04 12.63
CA GLY A 65 1.02 0.46 13.05
C GLY A 65 -0.16 0.80 12.14
N VAL A 66 0.08 1.31 10.93
CA VAL A 66 -0.99 1.67 9.99
C VAL A 66 -1.42 0.50 9.11
N VAL A 67 -0.53 -0.46 8.89
CA VAL A 67 -0.82 -1.71 8.15
C VAL A 67 -0.17 -2.91 8.85
N ASP A 68 -0.76 -4.10 8.71
CA ASP A 68 -0.13 -5.39 8.97
C ASP A 68 0.09 -6.07 7.62
N ALA A 69 1.32 -6.47 7.29
CA ALA A 69 1.65 -7.02 5.98
C ALA A 69 2.43 -8.33 6.11
N ARG A 70 1.70 -9.45 5.99
CA ARG A 70 2.23 -10.81 6.09
C ARG A 70 2.31 -11.43 4.71
N SER A 71 3.49 -11.38 4.09
CA SER A 71 3.69 -11.89 2.73
C SER A 71 2.74 -11.21 1.73
N LYS A 72 1.67 -11.91 1.31
CA LYS A 72 0.64 -11.41 0.40
C LYS A 72 -0.60 -10.89 1.13
N ASP A 73 -0.80 -11.27 2.39
CA ASP A 73 -1.93 -10.83 3.19
C ASP A 73 -1.66 -9.43 3.75
N ILE A 74 -2.52 -8.48 3.39
CA ILE A 74 -2.45 -7.10 3.84
C ILE A 74 -3.69 -6.78 4.63
N ARG A 75 -3.49 -6.17 5.80
CA ARG A 75 -4.54 -5.57 6.60
C ARG A 75 -4.24 -4.11 6.86
N ILE A 76 -5.17 -3.23 6.55
CA ILE A 76 -5.13 -1.81 6.92
C ILE A 76 -5.66 -1.72 8.35
N LEU A 77 -4.80 -1.31 9.28
CA LEU A 77 -5.13 -1.17 10.71
C LEU A 77 -5.67 0.23 10.99
N ASP A 78 -5.09 1.23 10.36
CA ASP A 78 -5.50 2.63 10.49
C ASP A 78 -5.56 3.31 9.13
N GLN A 79 -6.76 3.36 8.55
CA GLN A 79 -6.98 3.96 7.23
C GLN A 79 -6.65 5.46 7.24
N ALA A 80 -7.03 6.16 8.31
CA ALA A 80 -6.86 7.60 8.41
C ALA A 80 -5.39 8.02 8.56
N GLY A 81 -4.56 7.20 9.19
CA GLY A 81 -3.10 7.38 9.24
C GLY A 81 -2.46 7.05 7.90
N LEU A 82 -2.93 6.00 7.21
CA LEU A 82 -2.45 5.66 5.87
C LEU A 82 -2.75 6.76 4.83
N GLU A 83 -3.90 7.46 4.97
CA GLU A 83 -4.27 8.62 4.14
C GLU A 83 -3.43 9.88 4.42
N ARG A 84 -2.74 9.94 5.56
CA ARG A 84 -1.90 11.08 5.98
C ARG A 84 -0.41 10.91 5.68
N VAL A 85 0.02 9.73 5.24
CA VAL A 85 1.36 9.47 4.72
C VAL A 85 1.61 10.35 3.51
#